data_AF-A0A2V3HL56-F1
#
_entry.id   AF-A0A2V3HL56-F1
#
_cell.length_a   1.000
_cell.length_b   1.000
_cell.length_c   1.000
_cell.angle_alpha   90.00
_cell.angle_beta   90.00
_cell.angle_gamma   90.00
#
_symmetry.space_group_name_H-M   'P 1'
#
loop_
_entity.id
_entity.type
_entity.pdbx_description
1 polymer ?
#
loop_
_entity_poly.entity_id
_entity_poly.type
_entity_poly.pdbx_seq_one_letter_code
_entity_poly.pdbx_strand_id
1 'polypeptide(L)'
;MSLLGTVILFTCSLLVGIALPRLPLLIIPRFSVIESGMRPYPEPQPLDEHLILQLMMLRRLWRLSFLFALLPLGLGLLVLWQQPSAFGFGLFLGGGWSLLARTIPESSSTLPSGPYSLALIHELHHLRDSDDPCCAGREPCWEVEAVRCASCRTVLLAAARPDLGRARPGTGLSGRFRLLLLDGYPLFEADAED
;
A
#
# COMPACT_ATOMS: atom_id res chain seq x y z
N MET A 1 -23.14 30.06 -8.78
CA MET A 1 -22.40 29.38 -7.70
C MET A 1 -21.24 30.27 -7.30
N SER A 2 -20.95 30.44 -6.00
CA SER A 2 -19.78 31.20 -5.57
C SER A 2 -18.49 30.46 -5.96
N LEU A 3 -17.42 31.19 -6.26
CA LEU A 3 -16.12 30.62 -6.61
C LEU A 3 -15.63 29.64 -5.52
N LEU A 4 -15.85 29.98 -4.25
CA LEU A 4 -15.58 29.11 -3.11
C LEU A 4 -16.32 27.77 -3.21
N GLY A 5 -17.61 27.78 -3.55
CA GLY A 5 -18.40 26.56 -3.68
C GLY A 5 -17.89 25.65 -4.80
N THR A 6 -17.45 26.24 -5.91
CA THR A 6 -16.84 25.49 -7.02
C THR A 6 -15.52 24.83 -6.61
N VAL A 7 -14.66 25.55 -5.87
CA VAL A 7 -13.38 25.01 -5.37
C VAL A 7 -13.62 23.86 -4.40
N ILE A 8 -14.53 24.04 -3.43
CA ILE A 8 -14.85 22.98 -2.46
C ILE A 8 -15.37 21.73 -3.16
N LEU A 9 -16.32 21.90 -4.10
CA LEU A 9 -16.90 20.80 -4.84
C LEU A 9 -15.86 20.04 -5.67
N PHE A 10 -14.94 20.76 -6.33
CA PHE A 10 -13.81 20.19 -7.05
C PHE A 10 -12.88 19.41 -6.12
N THR A 11 -12.46 19.99 -4.99
CA THR A 11 -11.55 19.34 -4.06
C THR A 11 -12.18 18.10 -3.44
N CYS A 12 -13.46 18.16 -3.05
CA CYS A 12 -14.18 17.00 -2.53
C CYS A 12 -14.26 15.88 -3.58
N SER A 13 -14.61 16.20 -4.84
CA SER A 13 -14.71 15.18 -5.89
C SER A 13 -13.34 14.61 -6.27
N LEU A 14 -12.29 15.41 -6.25
CA LEU A 14 -10.89 14.98 -6.41
C LEU A 14 -10.50 13.97 -5.32
N LEU A 15 -10.74 14.31 -4.05
CA LEU A 15 -10.44 13.43 -2.92
C LEU A 15 -11.23 12.11 -3.00
N VAL A 16 -12.50 12.16 -3.40
CA VAL A 16 -13.31 10.95 -3.62
C VAL A 16 -12.70 10.09 -4.74
N GLY A 17 -12.30 10.70 -5.86
CA GLY A 17 -11.65 10.00 -6.97
C GLY A 17 -10.33 9.33 -6.56
N ILE A 18 -9.58 9.92 -5.63
CA ILE A 18 -8.33 9.37 -5.09
C ILE A 18 -8.58 8.30 -4.03
N ALA A 19 -9.57 8.48 -3.16
CA ALA A 19 -9.81 7.61 -2.02
C ALA A 19 -10.55 6.31 -2.40
N LEU A 20 -11.47 6.37 -3.36
CA LEU A 20 -12.32 5.23 -3.71
C LEU A 20 -11.51 4.00 -4.17
N PRO A 21 -10.46 4.14 -5.00
CA PRO A 21 -9.58 3.04 -5.36
C PRO A 21 -8.78 2.46 -4.19
N ARG A 22 -8.63 3.19 -3.08
CA ARG A 22 -7.86 2.73 -1.91
C ARG A 22 -8.71 1.94 -0.91
N LEU A 23 -10.04 1.99 -1.04
CA LEU A 23 -10.97 1.30 -0.14
C LEU A 23 -10.81 -0.23 -0.07
N PRO A 24 -10.56 -0.96 -1.19
CA PRO A 24 -10.40 -2.41 -1.13
C PRO A 24 -9.26 -2.82 -0.20
N LEU A 25 -8.11 -2.15 -0.28
CA LEU A 25 -6.95 -2.35 0.60
C LEU A 25 -7.21 -2.01 2.06
N LEU A 26 -8.13 -1.07 2.29
CA LEU A 26 -8.48 -0.65 3.62
C LEU A 26 -9.42 -1.67 4.30
N ILE A 27 -10.34 -2.27 3.55
CA ILE A 27 -11.42 -3.11 4.09
C ILE A 27 -11.03 -4.59 4.07
N ILE A 28 -10.63 -5.13 2.92
CA ILE A 28 -10.53 -6.59 2.71
C ILE A 28 -9.47 -7.24 3.62
N PRO A 29 -8.24 -6.72 3.76
CA PRO A 29 -7.23 -7.37 4.59
C PRO A 29 -7.57 -7.39 6.09
N ARG A 30 -8.51 -6.55 6.52
CA ARG A 30 -8.92 -6.39 7.92
C ARG A 30 -10.13 -7.24 8.31
N PHE A 31 -10.57 -8.13 7.43
CA PHE A 31 -11.49 -9.17 7.86
C PHE A 31 -10.75 -10.15 8.78
N SER A 32 -11.37 -10.49 9.92
CA SER A 32 -10.75 -11.30 10.98
C SER A 32 -10.21 -12.66 10.48
N VAL A 33 -10.83 -13.22 9.45
CA VAL A 33 -10.42 -14.47 8.78
C VAL A 33 -9.08 -14.34 8.05
N ILE A 34 -8.74 -13.13 7.59
CA ILE A 34 -7.52 -12.85 6.84
C ILE A 34 -6.40 -12.35 7.78
N GLU A 35 -6.77 -11.68 8.86
CA GLU A 35 -5.82 -11.19 9.87
C GLU A 35 -5.23 -12.31 10.74
N SER A 36 -5.91 -13.46 10.85
CA SER A 36 -5.51 -14.60 11.67
C SER A 36 -4.22 -15.25 11.17
N GLY A 37 -3.08 -14.78 11.67
CA GLY A 37 -1.76 -15.33 11.34
C GLY A 37 -0.62 -14.32 11.47
N MET A 38 -0.92 -13.02 11.54
CA MET A 38 0.11 -12.00 11.77
C MET A 38 0.15 -11.57 13.23
N ARG A 39 1.35 -11.24 13.72
CA ARG A 39 1.52 -10.65 15.05
C ARG A 39 0.91 -9.25 15.10
N PRO A 40 0.51 -8.72 16.27
CA PRO A 40 0.01 -7.35 16.36
C PRO A 40 1.12 -6.34 16.06
N TYR A 41 0.78 -5.18 15.49
CA TYR A 41 1.73 -4.06 15.39
C TYR A 41 2.00 -3.50 16.80
N PRO A 42 3.26 -3.17 17.18
CA PRO A 42 4.47 -3.00 16.35
C PRO A 42 5.40 -4.22 16.21
N GLU A 43 5.02 -5.39 16.72
CA GLU A 43 5.93 -6.54 16.89
C GLU A 43 6.61 -6.97 15.57
N PRO A 44 7.85 -7.48 15.67
CA PRO A 44 8.56 -8.04 14.52
C PRO A 44 7.82 -9.26 13.99
N GLN A 45 7.64 -9.30 12.67
CA GLN A 45 6.92 -10.38 12.00
C GLN A 45 7.94 -11.42 11.51
N PRO A 46 7.85 -12.69 11.92
CA PRO A 46 8.73 -13.73 11.37
C PRO A 46 8.53 -13.87 9.86
N LEU A 47 9.62 -14.14 9.14
CA LEU A 47 9.59 -14.41 7.70
C LEU A 47 9.06 -15.83 7.45
N ASP A 48 7.75 -16.00 7.60
CA ASP A 48 7.07 -17.27 7.38
C ASP A 48 6.37 -17.30 6.01
N GLU A 49 5.95 -18.50 5.57
CA GLU A 49 5.12 -18.66 4.37
C GLU A 49 3.84 -17.82 4.40
N HIS A 50 3.19 -17.71 5.57
CA HIS A 50 2.00 -16.89 5.76
C HIS A 50 2.25 -15.41 5.41
N LEU A 51 3.42 -14.86 5.73
CA LEU A 51 3.78 -13.48 5.40
C LEU A 51 3.89 -13.29 3.89
N ILE A 52 4.56 -14.20 3.20
CA ILE A 52 4.74 -14.14 1.74
C ILE A 52 3.37 -14.24 1.02
N LEU A 53 2.52 -15.17 1.46
CA LEU A 53 1.16 -15.31 0.93
C LEU A 53 0.33 -14.04 1.16
N GLN A 54 0.43 -13.43 2.34
CA GLN A 54 -0.25 -12.18 2.66
C GLN A 54 0.22 -11.03 1.77
N LEU A 55 1.52 -10.89 1.54
CA LEU A 55 2.06 -9.86 0.63
C LEU A 55 1.60 -10.07 -0.81
N MET A 56 1.54 -11.32 -1.28
CA MET A 56 1.02 -11.65 -2.61
C MET A 56 -0.46 -11.29 -2.76
N MET A 57 -1.27 -11.59 -1.73
CA MET A 57 -2.68 -11.20 -1.68
C MET A 57 -2.84 -9.67 -1.66
N LEU A 58 -2.11 -8.95 -0.80
CA LEU A 58 -2.13 -7.49 -0.72
C LEU A 58 -1.72 -6.85 -2.03
N ARG A 59 -0.68 -7.38 -2.68
CA ARG A 59 -0.27 -6.93 -4.01
C ARG A 59 -1.36 -7.15 -5.05
N ARG A 60 -1.98 -8.34 -5.06
CA ARG A 60 -3.08 -8.64 -5.98
C ARG A 60 -4.23 -7.67 -5.77
N LEU A 61 -4.55 -7.37 -4.52
CA LEU A 61 -5.59 -6.42 -4.14
C LEU A 61 -5.23 -4.98 -4.54
N TRP A 62 -3.99 -4.57 -4.33
CA TRP A 62 -3.47 -3.27 -4.73
C TRP A 62 -3.56 -3.10 -6.25
N ARG A 63 -3.17 -4.14 -7.01
CA ARG A 63 -3.37 -4.13 -8.47
C ARG A 63 -4.84 -4.10 -8.84
N LEU A 64 -5.67 -5.01 -8.32
CA LEU A 64 -7.11 -5.08 -8.62
C LEU A 64 -7.84 -3.76 -8.35
N SER A 65 -7.32 -2.96 -7.43
CA SER A 65 -7.87 -1.66 -7.10
C SER A 65 -7.86 -0.65 -8.25
N PHE A 66 -7.18 -0.94 -9.37
CA PHE A 66 -7.31 -0.20 -10.63
C PHE A 66 -8.76 -0.21 -11.15
N LEU A 67 -9.51 -1.30 -10.96
CA LEU A 67 -10.91 -1.42 -11.38
C LEU A 67 -11.79 -0.38 -10.66
N PHE A 68 -11.49 -0.13 -9.39
CA PHE A 68 -12.19 0.87 -8.60
C PHE A 68 -11.83 2.30 -9.01
N ALA A 69 -10.68 2.51 -9.68
CA ALA A 69 -10.33 3.81 -10.28
C ALA A 69 -11.12 4.10 -11.57
N LEU A 70 -11.61 3.06 -12.27
CA LEU A 70 -12.45 3.25 -13.45
C LEU A 70 -13.83 3.83 -13.10
N LEU A 71 -14.36 3.56 -11.91
CA LEU A 71 -15.64 4.10 -11.44
C LEU A 71 -15.66 5.64 -11.37
N PRO A 72 -14.78 6.31 -10.59
CA PRO A 72 -14.77 7.76 -10.52
C PRO A 72 -14.33 8.38 -11.87
N LEU A 73 -13.43 7.73 -12.60
CA LEU A 73 -13.03 8.18 -13.93
C LEU A 73 -14.22 8.20 -14.91
N GLY A 74 -14.95 7.09 -15.00
CA GLY A 74 -16.11 6.93 -15.90
C GLY A 74 -17.27 7.84 -15.51
N LEU A 75 -17.57 7.95 -14.21
CA LEU A 75 -18.57 8.91 -13.70
C LEU A 75 -18.16 10.35 -13.98
N GLY A 76 -16.90 10.70 -13.75
CA GLY A 76 -16.36 12.03 -14.06
C GLY A 76 -16.51 12.36 -15.54
N LEU A 77 -16.16 11.41 -16.43
CA LEU A 77 -16.29 11.57 -17.88
C LEU A 77 -17.74 11.69 -18.34
N LEU A 78 -18.65 10.89 -17.78
CA LEU A 78 -20.09 10.97 -18.06
C LEU A 78 -20.67 12.34 -17.67
N VAL A 79 -20.32 12.82 -16.47
CA VAL A 79 -20.75 14.14 -16.00
C VAL A 79 -20.21 15.23 -16.92
N LEU A 80 -18.92 15.21 -17.26
CA LEU A 80 -18.31 16.18 -18.16
C LEU A 80 -18.93 16.18 -19.56
N TRP A 81 -19.37 15.01 -20.04
CA TRP A 81 -20.03 14.90 -21.34
C TRP A 81 -21.41 15.57 -21.36
N GLN A 82 -22.18 15.45 -20.26
CA GLN A 82 -23.48 16.11 -20.16
C GLN A 82 -23.36 17.61 -19.85
N GLN A 83 -22.53 17.96 -18.87
CA GLN A 83 -22.40 19.31 -18.32
C GLN A 83 -20.97 19.53 -17.78
N PRO A 84 -20.20 20.48 -18.32
CA PRO A 84 -18.89 20.80 -17.79
C PRO A 84 -19.03 21.38 -16.38
N SER A 85 -18.70 20.58 -15.37
CA SER A 85 -18.84 20.93 -13.96
C SER A 85 -17.58 20.61 -13.18
N ALA A 86 -17.31 21.41 -12.15
CA ALA A 86 -16.18 21.21 -11.24
C ALA A 86 -16.18 19.81 -10.59
N PHE A 87 -17.37 19.24 -10.35
CA PHE A 87 -17.53 17.90 -9.82
C PHE A 87 -16.95 16.85 -10.76
N GLY A 88 -17.38 16.88 -12.04
CA GLY A 88 -16.91 15.95 -13.06
C GLY A 88 -15.40 16.04 -13.29
N PHE A 89 -14.85 17.27 -13.30
CA PHE A 89 -13.40 17.48 -13.43
C PHE A 89 -12.62 16.87 -12.26
N GLY A 90 -13.03 17.09 -11.01
CA GLY A 90 -12.32 16.52 -9.87
C GLY A 90 -12.38 14.98 -9.84
N LEU A 91 -13.54 14.38 -10.13
CA LEU A 91 -13.66 12.93 -10.27
C LEU A 91 -12.75 12.37 -11.37
N PHE A 92 -12.74 13.01 -12.54
CA PHE A 92 -11.93 12.60 -13.68
C PHE A 92 -10.43 12.68 -13.36
N LEU A 93 -9.96 13.80 -12.77
CA LEU A 93 -8.55 13.95 -12.40
C LEU A 93 -8.14 12.99 -11.27
N GLY A 94 -8.98 12.83 -10.24
CA GLY A 94 -8.68 11.94 -9.11
C GLY A 94 -8.66 10.47 -9.50
N GLY A 95 -9.63 10.06 -10.32
CA GLY A 95 -9.70 8.72 -10.90
C GLY A 95 -8.55 8.47 -11.89
N GLY A 96 -8.24 9.45 -12.74
CA GLY A 96 -7.14 9.40 -13.70
C GLY A 96 -5.77 9.25 -13.03
N TRP A 97 -5.51 10.05 -11.99
CA TRP A 97 -4.30 9.92 -11.18
C TRP A 97 -4.20 8.54 -10.52
N SER A 98 -5.29 8.07 -9.93
CA SER A 98 -5.34 6.76 -9.26
C SER A 98 -5.14 5.59 -10.22
N LEU A 99 -5.64 5.72 -11.45
CA LEU A 99 -5.45 4.73 -12.51
C LEU A 99 -3.98 4.73 -12.95
N LEU A 100 -3.42 5.90 -13.25
CA LEU A 100 -2.02 6.06 -13.67
C LEU A 100 -1.05 5.51 -12.62
N ALA A 101 -1.27 5.84 -11.34
CA ALA A 101 -0.45 5.35 -10.23
C ALA A 101 -0.39 3.81 -10.11
N ARG A 102 -1.37 3.10 -10.69
CA ARG A 102 -1.46 1.63 -10.66
C ARG A 102 -1.00 0.96 -11.94
N THR A 103 -0.98 1.68 -13.05
CA THR A 103 -0.58 1.15 -14.37
C THR A 103 0.89 1.37 -14.68
N ILE A 104 1.55 2.30 -13.97
CA ILE A 104 2.99 2.53 -14.11
C ILE A 104 3.74 1.21 -13.81
N PRO A 105 4.59 0.73 -14.74
CA PRO A 105 5.38 -0.48 -14.53
C PRO A 105 6.41 -0.33 -13.41
N GLU A 106 6.53 -1.36 -12.57
CA GLU A 106 7.55 -1.44 -11.50
C GLU A 106 8.99 -1.43 -12.04
N SER A 107 9.21 -1.68 -13.33
CA SER A 107 10.53 -1.67 -13.97
C SER A 107 11.05 -0.27 -14.30
N SER A 108 10.28 0.79 -14.02
CA SER A 108 10.74 2.15 -14.24
C SER A 108 11.67 2.56 -13.09
N SER A 109 12.97 2.64 -13.36
CA SER A 109 14.00 2.98 -12.36
C SER A 109 13.87 4.40 -11.78
N THR A 110 13.02 5.23 -12.37
CA THR A 110 12.85 6.65 -11.99
C THR A 110 11.68 6.89 -11.03
N LEU A 111 10.77 5.93 -10.86
CA LEU A 111 9.60 6.08 -10.01
C LEU A 111 9.61 5.03 -8.90
N PRO A 112 9.19 5.38 -7.67
CA PRO A 112 9.13 4.43 -6.59
C PRO A 112 8.21 3.26 -6.98
N SER A 113 8.74 2.05 -6.88
CA SER A 113 7.95 0.84 -7.07
C SER A 113 6.81 0.80 -6.06
N GLY A 114 5.66 0.23 -6.44
CA GLY A 114 4.51 0.10 -5.53
C GLY A 114 4.89 -0.54 -4.18
N PRO A 115 4.09 -0.31 -3.12
CA PRO A 115 4.42 -0.71 -1.75
C PRO A 115 4.57 -2.24 -1.57
N TYR A 116 4.06 -3.02 -2.52
CA TYR A 116 4.15 -4.47 -2.57
C TYR A 116 4.79 -4.91 -3.90
N SER A 117 6.02 -4.47 -4.19
CA SER A 117 6.70 -4.79 -5.45
C SER A 117 7.04 -6.29 -5.57
N LEU A 118 7.20 -6.80 -6.81
CA LEU A 118 7.61 -8.22 -6.99
C LEU A 118 9.01 -8.47 -6.44
N ALA A 119 9.90 -7.51 -6.67
CA ALA A 119 11.30 -7.58 -6.27
C ALA A 119 11.39 -7.78 -4.75
N LEU A 120 10.69 -6.96 -3.96
CA LEU A 120 10.66 -7.08 -2.51
C LEU A 120 10.16 -8.45 -2.06
N ILE A 121 9.08 -8.96 -2.64
CA ILE A 121 8.54 -10.26 -2.22
C ILE A 121 9.49 -11.39 -2.61
N HIS A 122 10.16 -11.29 -3.76
CA HIS A 122 11.14 -12.27 -4.19
C HIS A 122 12.38 -12.27 -3.29
N GLU A 123 12.88 -11.10 -2.90
CA GLU A 123 13.99 -10.96 -1.94
C GLU A 123 13.63 -11.55 -0.57
N LEU A 124 12.43 -11.27 -0.06
CA LEU A 124 11.96 -11.85 1.21
C LEU A 124 11.81 -13.36 1.13
N HIS A 125 11.31 -13.88 0.02
CA HIS A 125 11.19 -15.32 -0.21
C HIS A 125 12.56 -15.98 -0.31
N HIS A 126 13.51 -15.36 -1.00
CA HIS A 126 14.90 -15.81 -1.05
C HIS A 126 15.53 -15.81 0.34
N LEU A 127 15.38 -14.74 1.12
CA LEU A 127 15.92 -14.66 2.48
C LEU A 127 15.33 -15.68 3.46
N ARG A 128 14.10 -16.13 3.20
CA ARG A 128 13.49 -17.22 3.97
C ARG A 128 14.11 -18.56 3.60
N ASP A 129 14.28 -18.83 2.30
CA ASP A 129 14.74 -20.13 1.79
C ASP A 129 16.27 -20.25 1.73
N SER A 130 17.00 -19.14 1.85
CA SER A 130 18.46 -19.12 1.81
C SER A 130 19.05 -19.70 3.10
N ASP A 131 20.00 -20.62 2.95
CA ASP A 131 20.80 -21.18 4.04
C ASP A 131 22.03 -20.32 4.39
N ASP A 132 22.10 -19.08 3.88
CA ASP A 132 23.29 -18.23 4.09
C ASP A 132 23.56 -18.05 5.60
N PRO A 133 24.78 -18.33 6.07
CA PRO A 133 25.05 -18.35 7.49
C PRO A 133 25.21 -16.93 8.04
N CYS A 134 24.17 -16.41 8.71
CA CYS A 134 24.30 -15.23 9.58
C CYS A 134 24.67 -15.62 11.02
N CYS A 135 24.15 -16.76 11.51
CA CYS A 135 24.42 -17.36 12.82
C CYS A 135 23.83 -18.79 12.90
N ALA A 136 24.21 -19.56 13.93
CA ALA A 136 23.76 -20.96 14.12
C ALA A 136 22.25 -21.12 14.42
N GLY A 137 21.53 -20.04 14.73
CA GLY A 137 20.09 -20.03 14.98
C GLY A 137 19.42 -18.93 14.17
N ARG A 138 19.54 -18.98 12.83
CA ARG A 138 19.00 -17.96 11.93
C ARG A 138 17.47 -17.92 12.01
N GLU A 139 16.95 -16.81 12.50
CA GLU A 139 15.51 -16.54 12.55
C GLU A 139 15.23 -15.15 11.95
N PRO A 140 15.00 -15.05 10.63
CA PRO A 140 14.74 -13.78 9.98
C PRO A 140 13.38 -13.20 10.42
N CYS A 141 13.40 -11.96 10.89
CA CYS A 141 12.24 -11.21 11.37
C CYS A 141 12.16 -9.84 10.68
N TRP A 142 10.97 -9.48 10.21
CA TRP A 142 10.71 -8.18 9.63
C TRP A 142 10.23 -7.18 10.68
N GLU A 143 11.13 -6.28 11.04
CA GLU A 143 10.86 -5.13 11.90
C GLU A 143 10.20 -3.99 11.11
N VAL A 144 10.03 -2.82 11.73
CA VAL A 144 9.40 -1.67 11.08
C VAL A 144 10.28 -1.08 9.97
N GLU A 145 11.60 -1.06 10.18
CA GLU A 145 12.57 -0.37 9.32
C GLU A 145 13.39 -1.32 8.44
N ALA A 146 13.61 -2.57 8.87
CA ALA A 146 14.46 -3.52 8.17
C ALA A 146 14.10 -4.97 8.51
N VAL A 147 14.61 -5.90 7.71
CA VAL A 147 14.64 -7.33 8.03
C VAL A 147 15.92 -7.64 8.79
N ARG A 148 15.79 -8.20 10.00
CA ARG A 148 16.91 -8.54 10.88
C ARG A 148 16.80 -9.97 11.37
N CYS A 149 17.93 -10.61 11.66
CA CYS A 149 17.91 -11.88 12.37
C CYS A 149 17.56 -11.63 13.86
N ALA A 150 16.61 -12.38 14.41
CA ALA A 150 16.23 -12.27 15.83
C ALA A 150 17.41 -12.62 16.77
N SER A 151 18.21 -13.62 16.39
CA SER A 151 19.32 -14.14 17.22
C SER A 151 20.57 -13.25 17.21
N CYS A 152 21.07 -12.83 16.04
CA CYS A 152 22.30 -12.05 15.94
C CYS A 152 22.11 -10.57 15.57
N ARG A 153 20.87 -10.11 15.36
CA ARG A 153 20.49 -8.72 15.01
C ARG A 153 21.11 -8.16 13.71
N THR A 154 21.79 -9.00 12.93
CA THR A 154 22.36 -8.61 11.63
C THR A 154 21.24 -8.17 10.68
N VAL A 155 21.47 -7.08 9.96
CA VAL A 155 20.56 -6.62 8.90
C VAL A 155 20.71 -7.58 7.72
N LEU A 156 19.62 -8.21 7.32
CA LEU A 156 19.57 -9.08 6.15
C LEU A 156 19.05 -8.32 4.92
N LEU A 157 18.14 -7.37 5.14
CA LEU A 157 17.60 -6.51 4.10
C LEU A 157 17.20 -5.16 4.69
N ALA A 158 17.74 -4.08 4.10
CA ALA A 158 17.33 -2.71 4.38
C ALA A 158 16.03 -2.40 3.63
N ALA A 159 14.92 -2.98 4.08
CA ALA A 159 13.60 -2.72 3.52
C ALA A 159 12.59 -2.45 4.64
N ALA A 160 12.06 -1.22 4.66
CA ALA A 160 11.03 -0.83 5.60
C ALA A 160 9.72 -1.56 5.32
N ARG A 161 9.02 -1.94 6.39
CA ARG A 161 7.85 -2.80 6.30
C ARG A 161 6.63 -2.02 5.82
N PRO A 162 6.02 -2.37 4.68
CA PRO A 162 4.76 -1.78 4.22
C PRO A 162 3.60 -2.22 5.13
N ASP A 163 2.43 -1.63 4.95
CA ASP A 163 1.25 -2.07 5.72
C ASP A 163 0.91 -3.53 5.37
N LEU A 164 0.80 -4.40 6.37
CA LEU A 164 0.44 -5.81 6.11
C LEU A 164 -1.08 -6.04 6.16
N GLY A 165 -1.88 -4.97 6.12
CA GLY A 165 -3.34 -5.08 6.19
C GLY A 165 -3.89 -5.40 7.57
N ARG A 166 -3.08 -5.27 8.63
CA ARG A 166 -3.47 -5.52 10.03
C ARG A 166 -4.27 -4.37 10.62
N ALA A 167 -5.06 -4.66 11.66
CA ALA A 167 -5.57 -3.64 12.56
C ALA A 167 -4.44 -3.13 13.47
N ARG A 168 -4.29 -1.80 13.57
CA ARG A 168 -3.40 -1.19 14.58
C ARG A 168 -4.19 -0.90 15.86
N PRO A 169 -3.93 -1.61 16.97
CA PRO A 169 -4.53 -1.26 18.24
C PRO A 169 -4.17 0.19 18.61
N GLY A 170 -5.16 0.96 19.10
CA GLY A 170 -4.97 2.33 19.57
C GLY A 170 -5.03 3.45 18.52
N THR A 171 -5.01 3.17 17.21
CA THR A 171 -5.03 4.22 16.16
C THR A 171 -6.43 4.51 15.57
N GLY A 172 -7.40 3.61 15.74
CA GLY A 172 -8.79 3.82 15.31
C GLY A 172 -8.92 4.35 13.86
N LEU A 173 -9.49 5.56 13.73
CA LEU A 173 -9.70 6.23 12.43
C LEU A 173 -8.43 6.87 11.86
N SER A 174 -7.47 7.31 12.69
CA SER A 174 -6.25 7.98 12.20
C SER A 174 -5.34 7.02 11.43
N GLY A 175 -5.26 5.75 11.87
CA GLY A 175 -4.56 4.70 11.13
C GLY A 175 -5.17 4.43 9.76
N ARG A 176 -6.51 4.45 9.67
CA ARG A 176 -7.25 4.27 8.41
C ARG A 176 -7.04 5.44 7.45
N PHE A 177 -7.07 6.67 7.97
CA PHE A 177 -6.79 7.86 7.16
C PHE A 177 -5.36 7.86 6.62
N ARG A 178 -4.40 7.46 7.45
CA ARG A 178 -3.00 7.31 7.02
C ARG A 178 -2.85 6.31 5.87
N LEU A 179 -3.57 5.19 5.92
CA LEU A 179 -3.58 4.21 4.82
C LEU A 179 -4.21 4.77 3.56
N LEU A 180 -5.30 5.54 3.69
CA LEU A 180 -5.89 6.25 2.56
C LEU A 180 -4.94 7.28 1.97
N LEU A 181 -4.02 7.86 2.73
CA LEU A 181 -3.07 8.86 2.24
C LEU A 181 -1.82 8.22 1.61
N LEU A 182 -1.21 7.27 2.34
CA LEU A 182 0.05 6.62 1.99
C LEU A 182 -0.11 5.35 1.13
N ASP A 183 -1.33 4.87 0.88
CA ASP A 183 -1.61 3.71 0.02
C ASP A 183 -0.88 2.40 0.41
N GLY A 184 -0.37 2.32 1.65
CA GLY A 184 0.39 1.19 2.18
C GLY A 184 1.91 1.35 2.15
N TYR A 185 2.45 2.47 1.66
CA TYR A 185 3.88 2.75 1.70
C TYR A 185 4.42 2.80 3.15
N PRO A 186 5.66 2.35 3.38
CA PRO A 186 6.31 2.48 4.68
C PRO A 186 6.49 3.96 5.05
N LEU A 187 6.62 4.24 6.35
CA LEU A 187 6.91 5.60 6.84
C LEU A 187 8.36 5.99 6.71
N PHE A 188 9.23 4.99 6.80
CA PHE A 188 10.66 5.16 6.78
C PHE A 188 11.11 4.67 5.42
N GLU A 189 11.89 5.49 4.74
CA GLU A 189 12.74 4.99 3.67
C GLU A 189 13.88 4.25 4.37
N ALA A 190 14.19 3.05 3.88
CA ALA A 190 15.35 2.37 4.40
C ALA A 190 16.58 3.19 3.99
N ASP A 191 17.43 3.53 4.96
CA ASP A 191 18.71 4.16 4.66
C ASP A 191 19.50 3.18 3.79
N ALA A 192 19.57 3.47 2.49
CA ALA A 192 20.52 2.84 1.60
C ALA A 192 21.88 3.40 2.01
N GLU A 193 22.62 2.65 2.83
CA GLU A 193 24.06 2.87 2.98
C GLU A 193 24.70 2.58 1.61
N ASP A 194 25.02 3.65 0.89
CA ASP A 194 25.97 3.66 -0.23
C ASP A 194 27.40 3.36 0.26
#